data_AF-A0A2W6BHI1-F1
#
_entry.id   AF-A0A2W6BHI1-F1
#
_cell.length_a   1.000
_cell.length_b   1.000
_cell.length_c   1.000
_cell.angle_alpha   90.00
_cell.angle_beta   90.00
_cell.angle_gamma   90.00
#
_symmetry.space_group_name_H-M   'P 1'
#
loop_
_entity.id
_entity.type
_entity.pdbx_description
1 polymer ?
#
loop_
_entity_poly.entity_id
_entity_poly.type
_entity_poly.pdbx_seq_one_letter_code
_entity_poly.pdbx_strand_id
1 'polypeptide(L)'
;MKLKRILAGVCAGLVVVVGATAVRNVGQAGPMKAAAQTVAGTKARFAFLDRQTTNNCGLQPAMVMTYPDHTLIQGSCCSAMDWPHYQQQIRGLGDYRHISVIPVDPYSIQASLAKKLFRYETSIHLTFAQNATYNRAMRMTPEKGPMLLPVLALGRISRPLSLSHRG
;
A
#
# COMPACT_ATOMS: atom_id res chain seq x y z
N MET A 1 68.50 17.68 -44.82
CA MET A 1 69.18 16.38 -44.70
C MET A 1 70.06 16.36 -43.45
N LYS A 2 69.74 15.52 -42.47
CA LYS A 2 70.64 14.66 -41.67
C LYS A 2 69.96 14.28 -40.35
N LEU A 3 69.49 13.03 -40.35
CA LEU A 3 68.95 12.24 -39.25
C LEU A 3 70.10 11.69 -38.39
N LYS A 4 70.03 11.84 -37.06
CA LYS A 4 70.79 11.07 -36.06
C LYS A 4 69.91 10.92 -34.82
N ARG A 5 69.22 9.79 -34.67
CA ARG A 5 69.60 8.53 -33.98
C ARG A 5 69.37 8.59 -32.46
N ILE A 6 68.44 7.73 -32.06
CA ILE A 6 67.86 7.44 -30.74
C ILE A 6 68.91 6.88 -29.78
N LEU A 7 68.88 7.27 -28.50
CA LEU A 7 69.38 6.45 -27.40
C LEU A 7 68.40 6.47 -26.23
N ALA A 8 68.08 5.28 -25.74
CA ALA A 8 67.21 4.99 -24.62
C ALA A 8 67.82 5.45 -23.29
N GLY A 9 66.97 5.99 -22.41
CA GLY A 9 67.31 6.30 -21.02
C GLY A 9 66.21 5.79 -20.09
N VAL A 10 66.54 4.79 -19.29
CA VAL A 10 65.72 4.22 -18.22
C VAL A 10 65.48 5.29 -17.16
N CYS A 11 64.21 5.65 -16.91
CA CYS A 11 63.84 6.49 -15.76
C CYS A 11 63.25 5.61 -14.66
N ALA A 12 64.11 5.12 -13.77
CA ALA A 12 63.70 4.82 -12.40
C ALA A 12 63.67 6.15 -11.63
N GLY A 13 62.48 6.58 -11.22
CA GLY A 13 62.29 7.85 -10.52
C GLY A 13 61.00 7.84 -9.71
N LEU A 14 61.11 7.34 -8.48
CA LEU A 14 60.11 7.38 -7.41
C LEU A 14 60.01 8.81 -6.85
N VAL A 15 58.85 9.48 -6.90
CA VAL A 15 58.44 10.52 -5.92
C VAL A 15 56.91 10.53 -5.76
N VAL A 16 56.53 10.79 -4.52
CA VAL A 16 55.29 10.56 -3.80
C VAL A 16 54.33 11.76 -3.88
N VAL A 17 53.07 11.52 -3.46
CA VAL A 17 52.17 12.42 -2.69
C VAL A 17 50.87 12.81 -3.41
N VAL A 18 49.79 12.14 -2.96
CA VAL A 18 48.48 12.65 -2.54
C VAL A 18 47.96 13.93 -3.20
N GLY A 19 46.85 13.78 -3.93
CA GLY A 19 46.02 14.87 -4.42
C GLY A 19 44.67 14.37 -4.93
N ALA A 20 43.83 13.86 -4.03
CA ALA A 20 42.46 13.47 -4.33
C ALA A 20 41.53 14.69 -4.24
N THR A 21 40.98 15.15 -5.37
CA THR A 21 39.70 15.90 -5.42
C THR A 21 39.07 15.84 -6.82
N ALA A 22 38.61 14.67 -7.23
CA ALA A 22 37.58 14.58 -8.27
C ALA A 22 36.20 14.68 -7.57
N VAL A 23 35.72 15.90 -7.31
CA VAL A 23 34.35 16.12 -6.85
C VAL A 23 33.41 15.91 -8.04
N ARG A 24 32.99 14.65 -8.23
CA ARG A 24 31.84 14.32 -9.08
C ARG A 24 30.58 14.58 -8.29
N ASN A 25 29.95 15.74 -8.48
CA ASN A 25 28.55 15.95 -8.13
C ASN A 25 27.67 15.17 -9.12
N VAL A 26 27.66 13.85 -8.98
CA VAL A 26 26.56 13.01 -9.45
C VAL A 26 25.65 12.92 -8.24
N GLY A 27 24.56 13.68 -8.26
CA GLY A 27 23.46 13.51 -7.33
C GLY A 27 23.01 12.06 -7.39
N GLN A 28 23.51 11.26 -6.45
CA GLN A 28 23.00 9.94 -6.20
C GLN A 28 21.58 10.14 -5.71
N ALA A 29 20.61 9.97 -6.60
CA ALA A 29 19.33 9.40 -6.23
C ALA A 29 19.67 8.09 -5.54
N GLY A 30 19.76 8.12 -4.21
CA GLY A 30 19.94 6.92 -3.42
C GLY A 30 18.86 5.92 -3.84
N PRO A 31 19.16 4.61 -3.83
CA PRO A 31 18.12 3.64 -4.07
C PRO A 31 17.01 3.91 -3.07
N MET A 32 15.85 4.36 -3.55
CA MET A 32 14.60 4.18 -2.82
C MET A 32 14.52 2.68 -2.63
N LYS A 33 15.02 2.22 -1.49
CA LYS A 33 14.92 0.84 -1.04
C LYS A 33 13.43 0.58 -1.10
N ALA A 34 13.00 -0.17 -2.12
CA ALA A 34 11.63 -0.61 -2.25
C ALA A 34 11.24 -1.09 -0.86
N ALA A 35 10.35 -0.34 -0.20
CA ALA A 35 9.93 -0.66 1.15
C ALA A 35 9.47 -2.11 1.04
N ALA A 36 10.24 -3.02 1.65
CA ALA A 36 9.96 -4.44 1.59
C ALA A 36 8.48 -4.56 1.92
N GLN A 37 7.69 -5.04 0.97
CA GLN A 37 6.26 -5.20 1.15
C GLN A 37 6.10 -6.27 2.21
N THR A 38 6.10 -5.83 3.46
CA THR A 38 5.98 -6.68 4.63
C THR A 38 4.63 -7.38 4.55
N VAL A 39 4.62 -8.67 4.87
CA VAL A 39 3.42 -9.51 4.72
C VAL A 39 2.31 -9.02 5.64
N ALA A 40 1.08 -8.93 5.13
CA ALA A 40 -0.11 -8.54 5.89
C ALA A 40 -0.25 -9.41 7.15
N GLY A 41 -0.60 -8.79 8.28
CA GLY A 41 -0.71 -9.49 9.57
C GLY A 41 0.61 -9.72 10.29
N THR A 42 1.75 -9.24 9.80
CA THR A 42 3.00 -9.27 10.57
C THR A 42 3.17 -8.03 11.43
N LYS A 43 3.93 -8.15 12.54
CA LYS A 43 4.29 -6.98 13.37
C LYS A 43 5.09 -5.94 12.60
N ALA A 44 5.97 -6.38 11.70
CA ALA A 44 6.74 -5.50 10.83
C ALA A 44 5.84 -4.69 9.89
N ARG A 45 4.80 -5.34 9.35
CA ARG A 45 3.79 -4.66 8.51
C ARG A 45 2.98 -3.65 9.30
N PHE A 46 2.50 -4.02 10.48
CA PHE A 46 1.81 -3.10 11.37
C PHE A 46 2.67 -1.87 11.71
N ALA A 47 3.91 -2.09 12.16
CA ALA A 47 4.81 -0.99 12.54
C ALA A 47 5.14 -0.05 11.37
N PHE A 48 5.15 -0.56 10.14
CA PHE A 48 5.28 0.27 8.94
C PHE A 48 4.01 1.09 8.68
N LEU A 49 2.84 0.45 8.71
CA LEU A 49 1.54 1.05 8.38
C LEU A 49 1.08 2.07 9.42
N ASP A 50 1.38 1.85 10.70
CA ASP A 50 1.02 2.74 11.80
C ASP A 50 1.69 4.13 11.69
N ARG A 51 2.72 4.24 10.85
CA ARG A 51 3.43 5.49 10.56
C ARG A 51 2.99 6.14 9.24
N GLN A 52 2.12 5.49 8.48
CA GLN A 52 1.64 6.03 7.20
C GLN A 52 0.42 6.92 7.42
N THR A 53 0.31 7.97 6.61
CA THR A 53 -0.73 9.00 6.74
C THR A 53 -1.40 9.34 5.40
N THR A 54 -1.13 8.53 4.35
CA THR A 54 -1.77 8.74 3.05
C THR A 54 -3.25 8.34 3.08
N ASN A 55 -3.67 7.56 4.07
CA ASN A 55 -5.03 7.50 4.56
C ASN A 55 -5.16 8.44 5.77
N ASN A 56 -6.19 9.29 5.81
CA ASN A 56 -6.39 10.25 6.91
C ASN A 56 -7.85 10.71 7.00
N CYS A 57 -8.20 11.28 8.16
CA CYS A 57 -9.51 11.85 8.42
C CYS A 57 -9.77 12.98 7.44
N GLY A 58 -10.78 12.81 6.60
CA GLY A 58 -11.19 13.83 5.65
C GLY A 58 -10.61 13.66 4.25
N LEU A 59 -9.79 12.63 3.99
CA LEU A 59 -9.50 12.22 2.62
C LEU A 59 -10.85 11.98 1.90
N GLN A 60 -11.06 12.65 0.78
CA GLN A 60 -12.32 12.59 0.04
C GLN A 60 -12.18 11.64 -1.15
N PRO A 61 -13.25 10.92 -1.55
CA PRO A 61 -13.24 10.13 -2.78
C PRO A 61 -12.78 10.93 -4.00
N ALA A 62 -13.24 12.19 -4.11
CA ALA A 62 -12.83 13.10 -5.20
C ALA A 62 -11.31 13.35 -5.23
N MET A 63 -10.63 13.39 -4.09
CA MET A 63 -9.18 13.52 -4.01
C MET A 63 -8.49 12.22 -4.46
N VAL A 64 -8.99 11.06 -4.03
CA VAL A 64 -8.45 9.76 -4.46
C VAL A 64 -8.58 9.57 -5.98
N MET A 65 -9.63 10.12 -6.60
CA MET A 65 -9.80 10.06 -8.05
C MET A 65 -8.66 10.75 -8.82
N THR A 66 -7.96 11.73 -8.21
CA THR A 66 -6.82 12.42 -8.84
C THR A 66 -5.48 11.71 -8.65
N TYR A 67 -5.39 10.73 -7.76
CA TYR A 67 -4.13 10.02 -7.50
C TYR A 67 -3.71 9.16 -8.69
N PRO A 68 -2.40 9.00 -8.97
CA PRO A 68 -1.92 7.96 -9.88
C PRO A 68 -2.41 6.57 -9.43
N ASP A 69 -2.73 5.70 -10.40
CA ASP A 69 -3.37 4.41 -10.12
C ASP A 69 -2.54 3.46 -9.24
N HIS A 70 -1.21 3.62 -9.26
CA HIS A 70 -0.25 2.83 -8.48
C HIS A 70 0.03 3.42 -7.09
N THR A 71 -0.52 4.59 -6.76
CA THR A 71 -0.36 5.20 -5.42
C THR A 71 -1.01 4.32 -4.37
N LEU A 72 -0.32 4.12 -3.24
CA LEU A 72 -0.86 3.41 -2.09
C LEU A 72 -1.48 4.37 -1.08
N ILE A 73 -2.73 4.11 -0.72
CA ILE A 73 -3.46 4.71 0.39
C ILE A 73 -3.21 3.81 1.60
N GLN A 74 -2.46 4.32 2.58
CA GLN A 74 -1.88 3.53 3.66
C GLN A 74 -2.08 4.18 5.02
N GLY A 75 -2.17 3.32 6.03
CA GLY A 75 -2.39 3.72 7.42
C GLY A 75 -3.87 3.75 7.78
N SER A 76 -4.13 4.10 9.04
CA SER A 76 -5.49 4.24 9.55
C SER A 76 -6.11 5.56 9.12
N CYS A 77 -7.44 5.57 8.93
CA CYS A 77 -8.15 6.77 8.49
C CYS A 77 -8.24 7.80 9.63
N CYS A 78 -8.74 7.41 10.81
CA CYS A 78 -9.15 8.39 11.81
C CYS A 78 -8.71 8.14 13.25
N SER A 79 -8.03 7.04 13.48
CA SER A 79 -7.59 6.58 14.79
C SER A 79 -6.17 6.06 14.66
N ALA A 80 -5.42 5.98 15.77
CA ALA A 80 -4.17 5.22 15.76
C ALA A 80 -4.46 3.75 15.38
N MET A 81 -3.52 3.06 14.73
CA MET A 81 -3.71 1.64 14.49
C MET A 81 -3.65 0.87 15.81
N ASP A 82 -4.53 -0.11 15.96
CA ASP A 82 -4.53 -1.03 17.10
C ASP A 82 -4.11 -2.42 16.65
N TRP A 83 -3.11 -3.00 17.32
CA TRP A 83 -2.54 -4.28 16.90
C TRP A 83 -3.54 -5.45 16.98
N PRO A 84 -4.25 -5.66 18.11
CA PRO A 84 -5.33 -6.65 18.18
C PRO A 84 -6.39 -6.48 17.08
N HIS A 85 -6.82 -5.24 16.82
CA HIS A 85 -7.81 -4.94 15.78
C HIS A 85 -7.29 -5.26 14.39
N TYR A 86 -6.07 -4.83 14.06
CA TYR A 86 -5.40 -5.17 12.80
C TYR A 86 -5.35 -6.69 12.58
N GLN A 87 -4.94 -7.44 13.60
CA GLN A 87 -4.90 -8.91 13.56
C GLN A 87 -6.28 -9.53 13.31
N GLN A 88 -7.32 -9.02 13.97
CA GLN A 88 -8.68 -9.48 13.78
C GLN A 88 -9.17 -9.23 12.35
N GLN A 89 -8.89 -8.05 11.80
CA GLN A 89 -9.27 -7.71 10.43
C GLN A 89 -8.55 -8.58 9.39
N ILE A 90 -7.24 -8.78 9.54
CA ILE A 90 -6.47 -9.65 8.61
C ILE A 90 -7.00 -11.08 8.63
N ARG A 91 -7.30 -11.64 9.81
CA ARG A 91 -7.93 -12.97 9.91
C ARG A 91 -9.30 -13.00 9.23
N GLY A 92 -10.15 -12.01 9.49
CA GLY A 92 -11.49 -11.93 8.91
C GLY A 92 -11.48 -11.79 7.39
N LEU A 93 -10.51 -11.08 6.81
CA LEU A 93 -10.33 -10.97 5.36
C LEU A 93 -9.87 -12.27 4.71
N GLY A 94 -9.19 -13.14 5.46
CA GLY A 94 -8.70 -14.43 4.97
C GLY A 94 -9.80 -15.32 4.37
N ASP A 95 -11.04 -15.20 4.88
CA ASP A 95 -12.23 -15.93 4.39
C ASP A 95 -12.66 -15.47 2.98
N TYR A 96 -12.30 -14.24 2.59
CA TYR A 96 -12.75 -13.61 1.36
C TYR A 96 -11.65 -13.35 0.33
N ARG A 97 -10.45 -13.89 0.56
CA ARG A 97 -9.28 -13.74 -0.33
C ARG A 97 -9.51 -14.17 -1.79
N HIS A 98 -10.54 -14.97 -2.05
CA HIS A 98 -10.91 -15.44 -3.39
C HIS A 98 -11.66 -14.37 -4.20
N ILE A 99 -12.14 -13.30 -3.55
CA ILE A 99 -12.83 -12.19 -4.20
C ILE A 99 -11.78 -11.11 -4.50
N SER A 100 -11.44 -10.92 -5.78
CA SER A 100 -10.29 -10.12 -6.22
C SER A 100 -10.34 -8.62 -5.88
N VAL A 101 -11.54 -8.08 -5.64
CA VAL A 101 -11.71 -6.68 -5.22
C VAL A 101 -11.53 -6.47 -3.73
N ILE A 102 -11.30 -7.55 -2.97
CA ILE A 102 -11.04 -7.50 -1.54
C ILE A 102 -9.55 -7.34 -1.29
N PRO A 103 -9.14 -6.25 -0.64
CA PRO A 103 -7.73 -6.04 -0.34
C PRO A 103 -7.23 -7.11 0.63
N VAL A 104 -6.01 -7.60 0.40
CA VAL A 104 -5.33 -8.51 1.32
C VAL A 104 -4.98 -7.79 2.65
N ASP A 105 -4.75 -6.48 2.59
CA ASP A 105 -4.45 -5.63 3.75
C ASP A 105 -5.34 -4.38 3.70
N PRO A 106 -6.30 -4.20 4.63
CA PRO A 106 -7.27 -3.12 4.57
C PRO A 106 -6.66 -1.75 4.89
N TYR A 107 -5.43 -1.74 5.43
CA TYR A 107 -4.67 -0.53 5.73
C TYR A 107 -3.67 -0.17 4.62
N SER A 108 -3.70 -0.83 3.46
CA SER A 108 -2.83 -0.51 2.33
C SER A 108 -3.43 -0.91 1.00
N ILE A 109 -3.97 0.08 0.28
CA ILE A 109 -4.73 -0.16 -0.94
C ILE A 109 -4.23 0.71 -2.09
N GLN A 110 -4.15 0.13 -3.29
CA GLN A 110 -3.84 0.88 -4.50
C GLN A 110 -5.00 1.81 -4.87
N ALA A 111 -4.70 3.04 -5.27
CA ALA A 111 -5.69 4.02 -5.69
C ALA A 111 -6.59 3.47 -6.81
N SER A 112 -6.04 2.71 -7.76
CA SER A 112 -6.83 2.02 -8.80
C SER A 112 -7.97 1.15 -8.23
N LEU A 113 -7.73 0.41 -7.16
CA LEU A 113 -8.74 -0.39 -6.48
C LEU A 113 -9.75 0.50 -5.76
N ALA A 114 -9.30 1.50 -4.99
CA ALA A 114 -10.19 2.44 -4.31
C ALA A 114 -11.14 3.15 -5.30
N LYS A 115 -10.62 3.65 -6.43
CA LYS A 115 -11.43 4.26 -7.50
C LYS A 115 -12.47 3.29 -8.08
N LYS A 116 -12.10 2.00 -8.23
CA LYS A 116 -13.05 0.97 -8.69
C LYS A 116 -14.18 0.79 -7.67
N LEU A 117 -13.86 0.75 -6.38
CA LEU A 117 -14.85 0.61 -5.31
C LEU A 117 -15.79 1.82 -5.23
N PHE A 118 -15.29 3.05 -5.35
CA PHE A 118 -16.14 4.24 -5.41
C PHE A 118 -17.10 4.24 -6.60
N ARG A 119 -16.68 3.71 -7.75
CA ARG A 119 -17.59 3.53 -8.89
C ARG A 119 -18.69 2.53 -8.60
N TYR A 120 -18.39 1.45 -7.88
CA TYR A 120 -19.42 0.49 -7.48
C TYR A 120 -20.48 1.09 -6.57
N GLU A 121 -20.10 2.01 -5.67
CA GLU A 121 -21.06 2.71 -4.81
C GLU A 121 -22.11 3.50 -5.62
N THR A 122 -21.74 4.02 -6.79
CA THR A 122 -22.67 4.78 -7.64
C THR A 122 -23.31 3.96 -8.75
N SER A 123 -22.71 2.84 -9.16
CA SER A 123 -23.18 2.03 -10.29
C SER A 123 -23.96 0.78 -9.90
N ILE A 124 -23.85 0.29 -8.67
CA ILE A 124 -24.56 -0.92 -8.22
C ILE A 124 -25.91 -0.53 -7.65
N HIS A 125 -26.98 -1.03 -8.28
CA HIS A 125 -28.33 -0.95 -7.76
C HIS A 125 -28.64 -2.19 -6.92
N LEU A 126 -28.74 -2.00 -5.60
CA LEU A 126 -29.12 -3.07 -4.68
C LEU A 126 -30.63 -3.28 -4.72
N THR A 127 -31.06 -4.54 -4.77
CA THR A 127 -32.46 -4.90 -4.47
C THR A 127 -32.79 -4.55 -3.01
N PHE A 128 -34.08 -4.51 -2.67
CA PHE A 128 -34.52 -4.24 -1.30
C PHE A 128 -33.83 -5.17 -0.27
N ALA A 129 -33.77 -6.47 -0.54
CA ALA A 129 -33.15 -7.45 0.35
C ALA A 129 -31.63 -7.26 0.50
N GLN A 130 -30.94 -6.91 -0.60
CA GLN A 130 -29.51 -6.59 -0.55
C GLN A 130 -29.23 -5.30 0.22
N ASN A 131 -30.05 -4.27 0.03
CA ASN A 131 -29.92 -3.00 0.75
C ASN A 131 -30.17 -3.18 2.26
N ALA A 132 -31.15 -3.99 2.64
CA ALA A 132 -31.39 -4.32 4.06
C ALA A 132 -30.16 -5.00 4.70
N THR A 133 -29.54 -5.94 3.97
CA THR A 133 -28.32 -6.61 4.44
C THR A 133 -27.14 -5.65 4.51
N TYR A 134 -26.92 -4.84 3.48
CA TYR A 134 -25.89 -3.80 3.45
C TYR A 134 -26.03 -2.83 4.64
N ASN A 135 -27.22 -2.29 4.86
CA ASN A 135 -27.48 -1.36 5.95
C ASN A 135 -27.25 -2.00 7.34
N ARG A 136 -27.57 -3.28 7.50
CA ARG A 136 -27.25 -4.02 8.73
C ARG A 136 -25.74 -4.14 8.92
N ALA A 137 -24.99 -4.42 7.87
CA ALA A 137 -23.53 -4.48 7.91
C ALA A 137 -22.90 -3.13 8.29
N MET A 138 -23.39 -2.03 7.70
CA MET A 138 -22.93 -0.68 8.03
C MET A 138 -23.15 -0.32 9.50
N ARG A 139 -24.28 -0.71 10.10
CA ARG A 139 -24.54 -0.47 11.54
C ARG A 139 -23.63 -1.26 12.49
N MET A 140 -23.05 -2.37 12.04
CA MET A 140 -22.11 -3.16 12.86
C MET A 140 -20.70 -2.57 12.89
N THR A 141 -20.45 -1.51 12.12
CA THR A 141 -19.14 -0.87 12.06
C THR A 141 -19.19 0.44 12.85
N PRO A 142 -18.53 0.52 14.02
CA PRO A 142 -18.55 1.72 14.87
C PRO A 142 -17.81 2.89 14.22
N GLU A 143 -16.82 2.60 13.39
CA GLU A 143 -16.27 3.57 12.45
C GLU A 143 -17.32 3.76 11.35
N LYS A 144 -17.97 4.93 11.32
CA LYS A 144 -18.91 5.34 10.26
C LYS A 144 -18.16 5.51 8.93
N GLY A 145 -17.55 4.45 8.43
CA GLY A 145 -16.40 4.56 7.56
C GLY A 145 -16.76 4.89 6.12
N PRO A 146 -16.21 5.97 5.55
CA PRO A 146 -15.68 5.95 4.21
C PRO A 146 -14.25 5.39 4.35
N MET A 147 -13.86 4.26 3.76
CA MET A 147 -13.46 4.26 2.35
C MET A 147 -13.43 2.88 1.70
N LEU A 148 -13.62 1.79 2.46
CA LEU A 148 -13.39 0.41 1.98
C LEU A 148 -14.32 -0.64 2.60
N LEU A 149 -15.23 -0.19 3.46
CA LEU A 149 -16.20 -1.02 4.16
C LEU A 149 -17.27 -1.70 3.29
N PRO A 150 -17.61 -1.26 2.06
CA PRO A 150 -18.53 -2.05 1.23
C PRO A 150 -18.03 -3.48 1.04
N VAL A 151 -16.71 -3.66 1.04
CA VAL A 151 -16.06 -4.93 0.73
C VAL A 151 -16.06 -5.90 1.91
N LEU A 152 -15.86 -5.42 3.13
CA LEU A 152 -15.98 -6.22 4.35
C LEU A 152 -17.45 -6.55 4.67
N ALA A 153 -18.38 -5.64 4.34
CA ALA A 153 -19.82 -5.89 4.46
C ALA A 153 -20.29 -7.02 3.54
N LEU A 154 -19.76 -7.10 2.31
CA LEU A 154 -20.08 -8.14 1.33
C LEU A 154 -19.57 -9.54 1.72
N GLY A 155 -18.50 -9.63 2.51
CA GLY A 155 -18.05 -10.93 3.00
C GLY A 155 -19.11 -11.65 3.86
N ARG A 156 -19.78 -10.92 4.75
CA ARG A 156 -20.87 -11.50 5.56
C ARG A 156 -22.15 -11.80 4.75
N ILE A 157 -22.22 -11.37 3.49
CA ILE A 157 -23.35 -11.59 2.56
C ILE A 157 -23.25 -12.96 1.87
N SER A 158 -22.06 -13.58 1.82
CA SER A 158 -21.85 -14.89 1.16
C SER A 158 -22.26 -16.10 2.00
N ARG A 159 -22.63 -15.92 3.29
CA ARG A 159 -23.26 -17.02 4.05
C ARG A 159 -24.75 -17.03 3.69
N PRO A 160 -25.27 -18.09 3.04
CA PRO A 160 -26.72 -18.25 2.97
C PRO A 160 -27.27 -18.26 4.39
N LEU A 161 -28.36 -17.53 4.58
CA LEU A 161 -29.23 -17.54 5.75
C LEU A 161 -29.96 -18.91 5.86
N SER A 162 -29.23 -20.01 5.70
CA SER A 162 -29.70 -21.38 5.75
C SER A 162 -28.80 -22.16 6.68
N LEU A 163 -28.92 -21.88 7.99
CA LEU A 163 -28.54 -22.74 9.11
C LEU A 163 -29.01 -22.11 10.44
N SER A 164 -30.25 -21.63 10.46
CA SER A 164 -30.98 -21.36 11.72
C SER A 164 -32.44 -21.81 11.56
N HIS A 165 -32.58 -23.09 11.22
CA HIS A 165 -33.78 -23.89 11.43
C HIS A 165 -33.35 -25.36 11.43
N ARG A 166 -32.86 -25.81 12.59
CA ARG A 166 -33.00 -27.20 13.09
C ARG A 166 -32.26 -27.34 14.42
N GLY A 167 -33.00 -27.75 15.45
CA GLY A 167 -32.50 -28.27 16.73
C GLY A 167 -32.44 -27.25 17.83
#